data_AF-A0A7W1UEB2-F1
#
_entry.id   AF-A0A7W1UEB2-F1
#
_cell.length_a   1.000
_cell.length_b   1.000
_cell.length_c   1.000
_cell.angle_alpha   90.00
_cell.angle_beta   90.00
_cell.angle_gamma   90.00
#
_symmetry.space_group_name_H-M   'P 1'
#
loop_
_entity.id
_entity.type
_entity.pdbx_description
1 polymer ?
#
loop_
_entity_poly.entity_id
_entity_poly.type
_entity_poly.pdbx_seq_one_letter_code
_entity_poly.pdbx_strand_id
1 'polypeptide(L)'
;MPRTCVMEGVMDVVYEINGDVWVGDYKTDHVSSRTVAQRAETYREQAHAYARAASQCLGPVVKGCKLFFIRLGEVVTVAVGADEFMYQNEQQVTRRER
;
A
#
# COMPACT_ATOMS: atom_id res chain seq x y z
N MET A 1 8.27 20.14 18.56
CA MET A 1 7.14 20.06 17.61
C MET A 1 7.43 18.94 16.62
N PRO A 2 6.54 17.94 16.40
CA PRO A 2 6.76 17.02 15.29
C PRO A 2 6.75 17.83 13.99
N ARG A 3 7.73 17.59 13.12
CA ARG A 3 7.72 18.19 11.78
C ARG A 3 6.74 17.37 10.94
N THR A 4 5.63 17.96 10.57
CA THR A 4 4.76 17.41 9.52
C THR A 4 5.51 17.52 8.19
N CYS A 5 5.72 16.39 7.50
CA CYS A 5 6.19 16.37 6.13
C CYS A 5 5.05 15.96 5.20
N VAL A 6 5.13 16.36 3.93
CA VAL A 6 4.28 15.84 2.86
C VAL A 6 5.06 14.71 2.18
N MET A 7 4.39 13.57 1.99
CA MET A 7 4.90 12.47 1.17
C MET A 7 4.12 12.46 -0.14
N GLU A 8 4.84 12.48 -1.25
CA GLU A 8 4.28 12.47 -2.60
C GLU A 8 4.66 11.18 -3.32
N GLY A 9 3.78 10.70 -4.20
CA GLY A 9 3.99 9.48 -4.97
C GLY A 9 2.95 9.35 -6.09
N VAL A 10 3.21 8.45 -7.03
CA VAL A 10 2.31 8.15 -8.15
C VAL A 10 2.00 6.67 -8.10
N MET A 11 0.71 6.33 -7.97
CA MET A 11 0.24 4.95 -8.09
C MET A 11 0.03 4.65 -9.58
N ASP A 12 0.49 3.49 -10.05
CA ASP A 12 0.33 3.12 -11.46
C ASP A 12 -1.15 2.92 -11.80
N VAL A 13 -1.88 2.19 -10.96
CA VAL A 13 -3.32 1.97 -11.13
C VAL A 13 -4.02 1.77 -9.78
N VAL A 14 -5.23 2.32 -9.67
CA VAL A 14 -6.19 1.96 -8.63
C VAL A 14 -7.41 1.38 -9.31
N TYR A 15 -7.88 0.23 -8.84
CA TYR A 15 -8.95 -0.49 -9.51
C TYR A 15 -9.84 -1.23 -8.52
N GLU A 16 -11.08 -1.49 -8.93
CA GLU A 16 -12.05 -2.25 -8.15
C GLU A 16 -12.38 -3.56 -8.87
N ILE A 17 -12.44 -4.66 -8.12
CA ILE A 17 -12.95 -5.95 -8.61
C ILE A 17 -13.90 -6.49 -7.55
N ASN A 18 -15.16 -6.75 -7.95
CA ASN A 18 -16.20 -7.30 -7.08
C ASN A 18 -16.41 -6.50 -5.78
N GLY A 19 -16.30 -5.16 -5.82
CA GLY A 19 -16.41 -4.29 -4.65
C GLY A 19 -15.15 -4.17 -3.79
N ASP A 20 -14.10 -4.94 -4.06
CA ASP A 20 -12.81 -4.80 -3.39
C ASP A 20 -11.90 -3.84 -4.17
N VAL A 21 -11.47 -2.75 -3.53
CA VAL A 21 -10.53 -1.79 -4.10
C VAL A 21 -9.09 -2.21 -3.83
N TRP A 22 -8.25 -2.17 -4.86
CA TRP A 22 -6.84 -2.51 -4.84
C TRP A 22 -5.99 -1.43 -5.51
N VAL A 23 -4.75 -1.29 -5.04
CA VAL A 23 -3.71 -0.58 -5.79
C VAL A 23 -2.88 -1.61 -6.56
N GLY A 24 -2.60 -1.33 -7.83
CA GLY A 24 -1.68 -2.10 -8.66
C GLY A 24 -0.40 -1.32 -8.92
N ASP A 25 0.73 -2.02 -8.89
CA ASP A 25 2.04 -1.45 -9.20
C ASP A 25 2.84 -2.44 -10.06
N TYR A 26 3.41 -1.96 -11.16
CA TYR A 26 4.12 -2.77 -12.13
C TYR A 26 5.62 -2.80 -11.85
N LYS A 27 6.15 -4.02 -11.68
CA LYS A 27 7.56 -4.26 -11.38
C LYS A 27 8.24 -4.96 -12.55
N THR A 28 9.35 -4.38 -13.02
CA THR A 28 10.15 -4.88 -14.15
C THR A 28 11.36 -5.71 -13.70
N ASP A 29 11.45 -6.00 -12.40
CA ASP A 29 12.54 -6.73 -11.78
C ASP A 29 12.83 -8.07 -12.47
N HIS A 30 14.12 -8.42 -12.52
CA HIS A 30 14.57 -9.74 -12.92
C HIS A 30 14.58 -10.66 -11.70
N VAL A 31 13.49 -11.40 -11.51
CA VAL A 31 13.30 -12.34 -10.40
C VAL A 31 12.81 -13.70 -10.91
N SER A 32 13.08 -14.75 -10.14
CA SER A 32 12.50 -16.08 -10.34
C SER A 32 11.32 -16.29 -9.39
N SER A 33 10.52 -17.34 -9.65
CA SER A 33 9.45 -17.78 -8.74
C SER A 33 9.94 -18.10 -7.32
N ARG A 34 11.23 -18.44 -7.16
CA ARG A 34 11.84 -18.70 -5.83
C ARG A 34 12.20 -17.42 -5.08
N THR A 35 12.42 -16.31 -5.78
CA THR A 35 12.95 -15.06 -5.20
C THR A 35 11.93 -13.93 -5.19
N VAL A 36 10.82 -14.07 -5.91
CA VAL A 36 9.79 -13.02 -6.06
C VAL A 36 9.19 -12.59 -4.72
N ALA A 37 8.94 -13.53 -3.80
CA ALA A 37 8.40 -13.21 -2.48
C ALA A 37 9.37 -12.34 -1.66
N GLN A 38 10.65 -12.70 -1.64
CA GLN A 38 11.69 -11.90 -0.96
C GLN A 38 11.82 -10.51 -1.62
N ARG A 39 11.68 -10.43 -2.94
CA ARG A 39 11.73 -9.15 -3.64
C ARG A 39 10.52 -8.28 -3.34
N ALA A 40 9.33 -8.87 -3.28
CA ALA A 40 8.09 -8.17 -2.94
C ALA A 40 8.16 -7.49 -1.56
N GLU A 41 8.82 -8.12 -0.59
CA GLU A 41 9.01 -7.55 0.75
C GLU A 41 9.74 -6.20 0.73
N THR A 42 10.65 -5.99 -0.23
CA THR A 42 11.37 -4.70 -0.36
C THR A 42 10.45 -3.54 -0.76
N TYR A 43 9.25 -3.84 -1.24
CA TYR A 43 8.22 -2.86 -1.61
C TYR A 43 7.13 -2.70 -0.54
N ARG A 44 7.20 -3.40 0.60
CA ARG A 44 6.13 -3.40 1.61
C ARG A 44 5.79 -2.00 2.11
N GLU A 45 6.79 -1.19 2.45
CA GLU A 45 6.58 0.19 2.93
C GLU A 45 5.94 1.10 1.86
N GLN A 46 6.34 0.95 0.59
CA GLN A 46 5.73 1.69 -0.53
C GLN A 46 4.26 1.28 -0.70
N ALA A 47 3.98 -0.03 -0.68
CA ALA A 47 2.63 -0.57 -0.77
C ALA A 47 1.73 -0.07 0.37
N HIS A 48 2.26 0.00 1.59
CA HIS A 48 1.52 0.52 2.74
C HIS A 48 1.22 2.00 2.59
N ALA A 49 2.19 2.81 2.14
CA ALA A 49 1.99 4.23 1.88
C ALA A 49 0.90 4.46 0.80
N TYR A 50 0.91 3.67 -0.27
CA TYR A 50 -0.09 3.78 -1.33
C TYR A 50 -1.48 3.37 -0.87
N ALA A 51 -1.62 2.21 -0.23
CA ALA A 51 -2.91 1.76 0.30
C ALA A 51 -3.49 2.74 1.33
N ARG A 52 -2.63 3.35 2.17
CA ARG A 52 -3.03 4.40 3.10
C ARG A 52 -3.58 5.63 2.37
N ALA A 53 -2.82 6.17 1.42
CA ALA A 53 -3.21 7.36 0.68
C ALA A 53 -4.50 7.11 -0.11
N ALA A 54 -4.61 5.96 -0.78
CA ALA A 54 -5.82 5.60 -1.53
C ALA A 54 -7.04 5.46 -0.62
N SER A 55 -6.90 4.80 0.54
CA SER A 55 -8.02 4.65 1.50
C SER A 55 -8.48 6.00 2.04
N GLN A 56 -7.56 6.92 2.34
CA GLN A 56 -7.88 8.27 2.81
C GLN A 56 -8.56 9.12 1.73
N CYS A 57 -8.23 8.93 0.46
CA CYS A 57 -8.79 9.72 -0.64
C CYS A 57 -10.11 9.17 -1.19
N LEU A 58 -10.32 7.85 -1.21
CA LEU A 58 -11.42 7.22 -1.97
C LEU A 58 -12.61 6.81 -1.11
N GLY A 59 -12.45 6.57 0.20
CA GLY A 59 -13.55 6.25 1.11
C GLY A 59 -13.68 4.76 1.47
N PRO A 60 -13.65 3.80 0.53
CA PRO A 60 -13.51 2.37 0.86
C PRO A 60 -12.12 2.04 1.41
N VAL A 61 -12.05 1.07 2.33
CA VAL A 61 -10.77 0.52 2.80
C VAL A 61 -10.15 -0.30 1.67
N VAL A 62 -9.04 0.20 1.12
CA VAL A 62 -8.25 -0.54 0.12
C VAL A 62 -7.72 -1.81 0.74
N LYS A 63 -7.90 -2.95 0.08
CA LYS A 63 -7.50 -4.29 0.59
C LYS A 63 -5.98 -4.49 0.65
N GLY A 64 -5.28 -3.76 -0.21
CA GLY A 64 -3.83 -3.69 -0.23
C GLY A 64 -3.30 -3.40 -1.62
N CYS A 65 -2.05 -3.79 -1.86
CA CYS A 65 -1.39 -3.61 -3.15
C CYS A 65 -1.12 -4.96 -3.84
N LYS A 66 -1.27 -4.99 -5.15
CA LYS A 66 -0.84 -6.08 -6.01
C LYS A 66 0.39 -5.66 -6.81
N LEU A 67 1.49 -6.37 -6.60
CA LEU A 67 2.75 -6.15 -7.31
C LEU A 67 2.79 -7.08 -8.52
N PHE A 68 2.70 -6.51 -9.72
CA PHE A 68 2.73 -7.23 -10.98
C PHE A 68 4.17 -7.35 -11.48
N PHE A 69 4.82 -8.49 -11.26
CA PHE A 69 6.17 -8.77 -11.76
C PHE A 69 6.10 -9.16 -13.24
N ILE A 70 6.04 -8.16 -14.11
CA ILE A 70 5.65 -8.35 -15.53
C ILE A 70 6.59 -9.27 -16.31
N ARG A 71 7.88 -9.34 -15.95
CA ARG A 71 8.84 -10.24 -16.58
C ARG A 71 8.66 -11.70 -16.17
N LEU A 72 8.26 -11.92 -14.91
CA LEU A 72 7.99 -13.25 -14.37
C LEU A 72 6.56 -13.72 -14.71
N GLY A 73 5.64 -12.79 -14.97
CA GLY A 73 4.23 -13.08 -15.21
C GLY A 73 3.45 -13.43 -13.94
N GLU A 74 3.99 -13.09 -12.77
CA GLU A 74 3.41 -13.40 -11.45
C GLU A 74 2.95 -12.14 -10.72
N VAL A 75 1.96 -12.32 -9.85
CA VAL A 75 1.43 -11.26 -8.99
C VAL A 75 1.63 -11.64 -7.54
N VAL A 76 2.28 -10.77 -6.78
CA VAL A 76 2.38 -10.91 -5.32
C VAL A 76 1.46 -9.90 -4.66
N THR A 77 0.65 -10.36 -3.71
CA THR A 77 -0.25 -9.49 -2.95
C THR A 77 0.42 -9.07 -1.65
N VAL A 78 0.51 -7.75 -1.43
CA VAL A 78 0.87 -7.15 -0.15
C VAL A 78 -0.42 -6.70 0.50
N ALA A 79 -0.92 -7.52 1.43
CA ALA A 79 -2.10 -7.18 2.22
C ALA A 79 -1.74 -6.09 3.22
N VAL A 80 -2.66 -5.17 3.46
CA VAL A 80 -2.51 -4.17 4.52
C VAL A 80 -3.55 -4.46 5.57
N GLY A 81 -3.10 -4.79 6.79
CA GLY A 81 -3.98 -5.21 7.87
C GLY A 81 -4.89 -4.08 8.32
N ALA A 82 -6.14 -4.41 8.68
CA ALA A 82 -7.08 -3.44 9.26
C ALA A 82 -6.55 -2.79 10.55
N ASP A 83 -5.70 -3.51 11.29
CA ASP A 83 -5.14 -3.05 12.58
C ASP A 83 -3.98 -2.05 12.44
N GLU A 84 -3.26 -2.02 11.31
CA GLU A 84 -2.12 -1.10 11.13
C GLU A 84 -2.54 0.35 10.94
N PHE A 85 -3.80 0.59 10.53
CA PHE A 85 -4.34 1.93 10.33
C PHE A 85 -4.92 2.55 11.61
N MET A 86 -5.28 1.74 12.61
CA MET A 86 -5.89 2.21 13.87
C MET A 86 -4.84 2.78 14.84
N TYR A 87 -3.63 2.22 14.89
CA TYR A 87 -2.57 2.68 15.82
C TYR A 87 -2.01 4.07 15.52
N GLN A 88 -2.22 4.62 14.31
CA GLN A 88 -1.72 5.97 13.96
C GLN A 88 -2.76 7.09 14.08
N ASN A 89 -4.05 6.77 14.19
CA ASN A 89 -5.10 7.80 14.31
C ASN A 89 -5.38 8.21 15.77
N GLU A 90 -5.24 7.30 16.74
CA GLU A 90 -5.49 7.61 18.17
C GLU A 90 -4.48 8.60 18.77
N GLN A 91 -3.25 8.66 18.26
CA GLN A 91 -2.24 9.61 18.72
C GLN A 91 -2.44 11.04 18.18
N GLN A 92 -3.26 11.23 17.14
CA GLN A 92 -3.56 12.57 16.60
C GLN A 92 -4.80 13.21 17.25
N VAL A 93 -5.80 12.41 17.65
CA VAL A 93 -7.04 12.93 18.25
C VAL A 93 -6.82 13.45 19.67
N THR A 94 -6.02 12.75 20.48
CA THR A 94 -5.72 13.14 21.87
C THR A 94 -4.89 14.42 22.04
N ARG A 95 -4.43 15.03 20.94
CA ARG A 95 -3.65 16.28 20.94
C ARG A 95 -4.47 17.52 20.52
N ARG A 96 -5.71 17.36 20.05
CA ARG A 96 -6.59 18.49 19.70
C ARG A 96 -7.46 19.00 20.86
N GLU A 97 -7.48 18.29 21.99
CA GLU A 97 -8.30 18.64 23.17
C GLU A 97 -7.46 19.06 24.40
N ARG A 98 -6.22 19.51 24.21
CA ARG A 98 -5.43 20.17 25.27
C ARG A 98 -4.83 21.48 24.79
#